data_AF-A0A4V3D0X9-F1
#
_entry.id   AF-A0A4V3D0X9-F1
#
_cell.length_a   1.000
_cell.length_b   1.000
_cell.length_c   1.000
_cell.angle_alpha   90.00
_cell.angle_beta   90.00
_cell.angle_gamma   90.00
#
_symmetry.space_group_name_H-M   'P 1'
#
loop_
_entity.id
_entity.type
_entity.pdbx_description
1 polymer ?
#
loop_
_entity_poly.entity_id
_entity_poly.type
_entity_poly.pdbx_seq_one_letter_code
_entity_poly.pdbx_strand_id
1 'polypeptide(L)'
;MEYSVTDYFEADANLKKAIHEINLHSHAMRKQPLNEAKKRMKIAAEKIDELTEIFTWETTNTDHIRRAFITLACSIESQLVAIRLTGLFPDLYNGTNNPSQLMEDITRGFLESLKSRGRFQPGIVIKTGILAWKDESLMSYVKDMQRHLERSTFDNLLEAVTYFEKSGLLLQLMIQPSSIKKPANNYII
;
A
#
# COMPACT_ATOMS: atom_id res chain seq x y z
N MET A 1 -22.99 -2.81 -13.68
CA MET A 1 -22.86 -3.12 -12.24
C MET A 1 -21.55 -2.48 -11.80
N GLU A 2 -21.53 -1.57 -10.83
CA GLU A 2 -20.26 -0.91 -10.43
C GLU A 2 -19.50 -1.79 -9.43
N TYR A 3 -18.24 -2.12 -9.70
CA TYR A 3 -17.39 -2.85 -8.75
C TYR A 3 -16.81 -1.93 -7.67
N SER A 4 -16.58 -2.48 -6.47
CA SER A 4 -16.02 -1.79 -5.31
C SER A 4 -14.52 -2.05 -5.15
N VAL A 5 -13.85 -1.24 -4.33
CA VAL A 5 -12.46 -1.47 -3.93
C VAL A 5 -12.30 -2.79 -3.18
N THR A 6 -13.32 -3.19 -2.42
CA THR A 6 -13.34 -4.50 -1.75
C THR A 6 -13.37 -5.62 -2.77
N ASP A 7 -14.19 -5.48 -3.82
CA ASP A 7 -14.31 -6.47 -4.89
C ASP A 7 -12.97 -6.65 -5.60
N TYR A 8 -12.18 -5.57 -5.76
CA TYR A 8 -10.80 -5.65 -6.25
C TYR A 8 -9.93 -6.52 -5.33
N PHE A 9 -9.88 -6.24 -4.02
CA PHE A 9 -8.98 -6.96 -3.12
C PHE A 9 -9.36 -8.44 -2.99
N GLU A 10 -10.66 -8.74 -3.03
CA GLU A 10 -11.16 -10.10 -3.10
C GLU A 10 -10.78 -10.76 -4.44
N ALA A 11 -10.94 -10.04 -5.56
CA ALA A 11 -10.57 -10.49 -6.88
C ALA A 11 -9.06 -10.80 -6.99
N ASP A 12 -8.21 -9.91 -6.48
CA ASP A 12 -6.76 -10.07 -6.44
C ASP A 12 -6.34 -11.26 -5.56
N ALA A 13 -6.93 -11.41 -4.37
CA ALA A 13 -6.68 -12.56 -3.50
C ALA A 13 -7.08 -13.88 -4.17
N ASN A 14 -8.25 -13.90 -4.83
CA ASN A 14 -8.74 -15.06 -5.57
C ASN A 14 -7.84 -15.37 -6.78
N LEU A 15 -7.37 -14.35 -7.49
CA LEU A 15 -6.45 -14.49 -8.61
C LEU A 15 -5.10 -15.08 -8.16
N LYS A 16 -4.49 -14.52 -7.10
CA LYS A 16 -3.23 -15.02 -6.52
C LYS A 16 -3.36 -16.48 -6.07
N LYS A 17 -4.49 -16.82 -5.43
CA LYS A 17 -4.80 -18.20 -5.04
C LYS A 17 -4.94 -19.13 -6.25
N ALA A 18 -5.69 -18.72 -7.27
CA ALA A 18 -5.88 -19.51 -8.48
C ALA A 18 -4.55 -19.74 -9.23
N ILE A 19 -3.72 -18.71 -9.37
CA ILE A 19 -2.37 -18.82 -9.97
C ILE A 19 -1.49 -19.77 -9.15
N HIS A 20 -1.51 -19.67 -7.82
CA HIS A 20 -0.75 -20.57 -6.96
C HIS A 20 -1.20 -22.02 -7.11
N GLU A 21 -2.51 -22.27 -7.13
CA GLU A 21 -3.08 -23.60 -7.37
C GLU A 21 -2.70 -24.15 -8.74
N ILE A 22 -2.75 -23.34 -9.80
CA ILE A 22 -2.29 -23.71 -11.15
C ILE A 22 -0.80 -24.06 -11.14
N ASN A 23 0.04 -23.28 -10.48
CA ASN A 23 1.48 -23.55 -10.39
C ASN A 23 1.76 -24.87 -9.66
N LEU A 24 1.13 -25.09 -8.50
CA LEU A 24 1.22 -26.36 -7.76
C LEU A 24 0.77 -27.55 -8.61
N HIS A 25 -0.34 -27.40 -9.33
CA HIS A 25 -0.87 -28.47 -10.18
C HIS A 25 -0.03 -28.68 -11.43
N SER A 26 0.51 -27.64 -12.07
CA SER A 26 1.40 -27.75 -13.23
C SER A 26 2.68 -28.54 -12.90
N HIS A 27 3.16 -28.43 -11.66
CA HIS A 27 4.26 -29.26 -11.16
C HIS A 27 3.84 -30.72 -10.89
N ALA A 28 2.58 -30.96 -10.51
CA ALA A 28 2.01 -32.29 -10.32
C ALA A 28 1.45 -32.95 -11.61
N MET A 29 1.26 -32.17 -12.69
CA MET A 29 0.56 -32.55 -13.93
C MET A 29 1.33 -33.53 -14.84
N ARG A 30 2.51 -34.02 -14.46
CA ARG A 30 3.16 -35.13 -15.18
C ARG A 30 2.36 -36.45 -15.14
N LYS A 31 1.23 -36.52 -14.41
CA LYS A 31 0.47 -37.77 -14.19
C LYS A 31 -1.05 -37.72 -14.47
N GLN A 32 -1.62 -36.63 -15.01
CA GLN A 32 -3.08 -36.53 -15.24
C GLN A 32 -3.50 -36.64 -16.72
N PRO A 33 -4.74 -37.11 -17.01
CA PRO A 33 -5.26 -37.18 -18.37
C PRO A 33 -5.40 -35.79 -18.99
N LEU A 34 -4.92 -35.63 -20.23
CA LEU A 34 -4.86 -34.36 -20.98
C LEU A 34 -6.19 -33.58 -21.03
N ASN A 35 -7.34 -34.29 -21.03
CA ASN A 35 -8.66 -33.67 -21.12
C ASN A 35 -9.12 -32.99 -19.82
N GLU A 36 -8.79 -33.55 -18.65
CA GLU A 36 -9.14 -32.94 -17.37
C GLU A 36 -8.30 -31.69 -17.10
N ALA A 37 -7.00 -31.75 -17.46
CA ALA A 37 -6.09 -30.61 -17.44
C ALA A 37 -6.62 -29.44 -18.28
N LYS A 38 -7.00 -29.70 -19.54
CA LYS A 38 -7.55 -28.68 -20.45
C LYS A 38 -8.84 -28.04 -19.92
N LYS A 39 -9.74 -28.83 -19.34
CA LYS A 39 -11.00 -28.31 -18.77
C LYS A 39 -10.75 -27.37 -17.59
N ARG A 40 -9.82 -27.72 -16.69
CA ARG A 40 -9.45 -26.88 -15.54
C ARG A 40 -8.75 -25.59 -15.98
N MET A 41 -7.86 -25.67 -16.96
CA MET A 41 -7.20 -24.49 -17.54
C MET A 41 -8.20 -23.52 -18.19
N LYS A 42 -9.22 -24.03 -18.88
CA LYS A 42 -10.27 -23.19 -19.47
C LYS A 42 -11.08 -22.45 -18.39
N ILE A 43 -11.52 -23.14 -17.34
CA ILE A 43 -12.24 -22.51 -16.22
C ILE A 43 -11.38 -21.46 -15.52
N ALA A 44 -10.08 -21.73 -15.34
CA ALA A 44 -9.15 -20.77 -14.78
C ALA A 44 -8.98 -19.54 -15.68
N ALA A 45 -8.87 -19.72 -17.00
CA ALA A 45 -8.77 -18.62 -17.96
C ALA A 45 -10.04 -17.74 -17.95
N GLU A 46 -11.24 -18.35 -17.99
CA GLU A 46 -12.50 -17.62 -17.90
C GLU A 46 -12.61 -16.83 -16.58
N LYS A 47 -12.12 -17.41 -15.47
CA LYS A 47 -12.07 -16.70 -14.19
C LYS A 47 -11.07 -15.55 -14.20
N ILE A 48 -9.92 -15.69 -14.86
CA ILE A 48 -8.94 -14.61 -15.02
C ILE A 48 -9.53 -13.46 -15.85
N ASP A 49 -10.25 -13.77 -16.92
CA ASP A 49 -10.90 -12.76 -17.77
C ASP A 49 -11.95 -11.96 -16.99
N GLU A 50 -12.81 -12.65 -16.21
CA GLU A 50 -13.80 -12.02 -15.33
C GLU A 50 -13.14 -11.10 -14.29
N LEU A 51 -12.04 -11.54 -13.67
CA LEU A 51 -11.31 -10.75 -12.67
C LEU A 51 -10.59 -9.56 -13.32
N THR A 52 -10.12 -9.70 -14.57
CA THR A 52 -9.48 -8.62 -15.33
C THR A 52 -10.47 -7.52 -15.73
N GLU A 53 -11.72 -7.88 -15.99
CA GLU A 53 -12.78 -6.90 -16.26
C GLU A 53 -13.01 -5.97 -15.05
N ILE A 54 -13.00 -6.51 -13.83
CA ILE A 54 -13.10 -5.73 -12.58
C ILE A 54 -11.97 -4.69 -12.48
N PHE A 55 -10.78 -5.03 -12.96
CA PHE A 55 -9.57 -4.22 -12.86
C PHE A 55 -9.49 -3.08 -13.88
N THR A 56 -10.06 -3.27 -15.06
CA THR A 56 -9.90 -2.35 -16.20
C THR A 56 -10.98 -1.27 -16.26
N TRP A 57 -11.95 -1.28 -15.34
CA TRP A 57 -13.06 -0.34 -15.36
C TRP A 57 -12.65 1.07 -14.91
N GLU A 58 -12.84 2.05 -15.79
CA GLU A 58 -12.67 3.47 -15.45
C GLU A 58 -13.81 3.91 -14.52
N THR A 59 -13.46 4.51 -13.38
CA THR A 59 -14.48 5.05 -12.48
C THR A 59 -14.23 6.54 -12.28
N THR A 60 -15.27 7.37 -12.32
CA THR A 60 -15.18 8.79 -11.90
C THR A 60 -14.62 8.97 -10.49
N ASN A 61 -14.61 7.90 -9.70
CA ASN A 61 -14.06 7.84 -8.35
C ASN A 61 -12.52 7.72 -8.31
N THR A 62 -11.84 7.34 -9.40
CA THR A 62 -10.37 7.18 -9.40
C THR A 62 -9.66 8.52 -9.23
N ASP A 63 -10.16 9.61 -9.84
CA ASP A 63 -9.62 10.96 -9.63
C ASP A 63 -9.84 11.45 -8.19
N HIS A 64 -10.95 11.07 -7.56
CA HIS A 64 -11.19 11.37 -6.14
C HIS A 64 -10.19 10.65 -5.23
N ILE A 65 -9.90 9.37 -5.50
CA ILE A 65 -8.88 8.60 -4.77
C ILE A 65 -7.51 9.28 -4.92
N ARG A 66 -7.13 9.64 -6.15
CA ARG A 66 -5.89 10.37 -6.44
C ARG A 66 -5.78 11.65 -5.63
N ARG A 67 -6.82 12.50 -5.65
CA ARG A 67 -6.85 13.75 -4.88
C ARG A 67 -6.76 13.49 -3.38
N ALA A 68 -7.43 12.47 -2.86
CA ALA A 68 -7.33 12.10 -1.45
C ALA A 68 -5.91 11.68 -1.07
N PHE A 69 -5.21 10.94 -1.93
CA PHE A 69 -3.80 10.56 -1.72
C PHE A 69 -2.90 11.80 -1.68
N ILE A 70 -3.09 12.75 -2.60
CA ILE A 70 -2.37 14.03 -2.63
C ILE A 70 -2.63 14.81 -1.34
N THR A 71 -3.88 14.96 -0.92
CA THR A 71 -4.21 15.69 0.32
C THR A 71 -3.54 15.06 1.54
N LEU A 72 -3.55 13.73 1.64
CA LEU A 72 -2.86 13.02 2.72
C LEU A 72 -1.35 13.30 2.70
N ALA A 73 -0.74 13.26 1.51
CA ALA A 73 0.66 13.60 1.30
C ALA A 73 1.01 15.01 1.77
N CYS A 74 0.20 16.01 1.37
CA CYS A 74 0.35 17.41 1.77
C CYS A 74 0.23 17.60 3.28
N SER A 75 -0.69 16.88 3.91
CA SER A 75 -0.85 16.89 5.37
C SER A 75 0.38 16.34 6.07
N ILE A 76 0.91 15.20 5.60
CA ILE A 76 2.13 14.58 6.15
C ILE A 76 3.32 15.54 5.97
N GLU A 77 3.54 16.05 4.76
CA GLU A 77 4.62 16.99 4.47
C GLU A 77 4.56 18.22 5.39
N SER A 78 3.39 18.85 5.49
CA SER A 78 3.19 20.05 6.31
C SER A 78 3.51 19.79 7.78
N GLN A 79 3.10 18.65 8.31
CA GLN A 79 3.41 18.25 9.68
C GLN A 79 4.91 17.99 9.88
N LEU A 80 5.56 17.27 8.97
CA LEU A 80 7.00 17.02 9.03
C LEU A 80 7.81 18.34 8.98
N VAL A 81 7.42 19.28 8.12
CA VAL A 81 8.03 20.61 8.07
C VAL A 81 7.84 21.36 9.39
N ALA A 82 6.62 21.38 9.93
CA ALA A 82 6.32 22.06 11.18
C ALA A 82 7.13 21.48 12.36
N ILE A 83 7.23 20.14 12.45
CA ILE A 83 8.02 19.45 13.47
C ILE A 83 9.50 19.86 13.37
N ARG A 84 10.08 19.83 12.16
CA ARG A 84 11.48 20.23 11.93
C ARG A 84 11.75 21.69 12.28
N LEU A 85 10.81 22.61 12.00
CA LEU A 85 10.93 24.02 12.36
C LEU A 85 10.99 24.25 13.88
N THR A 86 10.46 23.31 14.68
CA THR A 86 10.54 23.36 16.15
C THR A 86 11.81 22.71 16.73
N GLY A 87 12.72 22.21 15.87
CA GLY A 87 13.93 21.52 16.30
C GLY A 87 13.70 20.11 16.85
N LEU A 88 12.52 19.52 16.58
CA LEU A 88 12.13 18.18 16.97
C LEU A 88 12.14 17.23 15.75
N PHE A 89 11.95 15.94 16.01
CA PHE A 89 11.88 14.89 14.98
C PHE A 89 10.50 14.22 15.00
N PRO A 90 10.01 13.67 13.88
CA PRO A 90 8.80 12.86 13.89
C PRO A 90 9.00 11.59 14.71
N ASP A 91 8.04 11.20 15.52
CA ASP A 91 8.09 9.96 16.30
C ASP A 91 7.73 8.74 15.44
N LEU A 92 8.70 7.86 15.25
CA LEU A 92 8.54 6.59 14.52
C LEU A 92 7.42 5.71 15.11
N TYR A 93 7.28 5.74 16.43
CA TYR A 93 6.32 4.91 17.17
C TYR A 93 4.95 5.58 17.27
N ASN A 94 4.83 6.83 16.82
CA ASN A 94 3.65 7.68 16.94
C ASN A 94 3.00 7.64 18.34
N GLY A 95 3.81 7.62 19.40
CA GLY A 95 3.42 7.54 20.81
C GLY A 95 2.88 6.17 21.24
N THR A 96 3.29 5.09 20.57
CA THR A 96 3.00 3.70 20.95
C THR A 96 4.29 2.92 21.25
N ASN A 97 4.18 1.61 21.47
CA ASN A 97 5.33 0.71 21.58
C ASN A 97 5.65 -0.03 20.26
N ASN A 98 4.90 0.24 19.19
CA ASN A 98 5.09 -0.40 17.90
C ASN A 98 6.07 0.44 17.03
N PRO A 99 7.26 -0.08 16.68
CA PRO A 99 8.25 0.66 15.90
C PRO A 99 7.81 0.91 14.44
N SER A 100 6.70 0.33 14.00
CA SER A 100 6.14 0.54 12.66
C SER A 100 4.85 1.36 12.70
N GLN A 101 4.45 1.93 13.84
CA GLN A 101 3.15 2.55 14.00
C GLN A 101 2.89 3.71 13.04
N LEU A 102 3.86 4.62 12.89
CA LEU A 102 3.70 5.76 11.98
C LEU A 102 3.46 5.29 10.53
N MET A 103 4.17 4.24 10.11
CA MET A 103 4.00 3.63 8.79
C MET A 103 2.61 2.99 8.65
N GLU A 104 2.15 2.26 9.67
CA GLU A 104 0.81 1.66 9.68
C GLU A 104 -0.29 2.72 9.62
N ASP A 105 -0.13 3.83 10.33
CA ASP A 105 -1.08 4.95 10.33
C ASP A 105 -1.16 5.59 8.94
N ILE A 106 0.00 5.83 8.30
CA ILE A 106 0.09 6.35 6.93
C ILE A 106 -0.55 5.39 5.93
N THR A 107 -0.19 4.12 5.98
CA THR A 107 -0.73 3.08 5.09
C THR A 107 -2.24 2.94 5.26
N ARG A 108 -2.73 2.98 6.49
CA ARG A 108 -4.16 2.95 6.80
C ARG A 108 -4.89 4.16 6.23
N GLY A 109 -4.29 5.35 6.30
CA GLY A 109 -4.86 6.55 5.69
C GLY A 109 -5.07 6.40 4.18
N PHE A 110 -4.10 5.84 3.46
CA PHE A 110 -4.27 5.54 2.03
C PHE A 110 -5.35 4.48 1.79
N LEU A 111 -5.38 3.40 2.58
CA LEU A 111 -6.37 2.34 2.44
C LEU A 111 -7.81 2.84 2.68
N GLU A 112 -8.02 3.69 3.67
CA GLU A 112 -9.33 4.28 3.97
C GLU A 112 -9.76 5.26 2.86
N SER A 113 -8.83 6.04 2.32
CA SER A 113 -9.08 6.89 1.14
C SER A 113 -9.50 6.05 -0.06
N LEU A 114 -8.84 4.91 -0.27
CA LEU A 114 -9.16 3.97 -1.35
C LEU A 114 -10.55 3.34 -1.16
N LYS A 115 -10.84 2.75 0.01
CA LYS A 115 -12.13 2.12 0.34
C LYS A 115 -13.30 3.09 0.28
N SER A 116 -13.09 4.34 0.68
CA SER A 116 -14.10 5.40 0.60
C SER A 116 -14.23 6.02 -0.79
N ARG A 117 -13.50 5.53 -1.81
CA ARG A 117 -13.50 6.08 -3.16
C ARG A 117 -13.09 7.56 -3.19
N GLY A 118 -12.19 7.95 -2.29
CA GLY A 118 -11.71 9.33 -2.10
C GLY A 118 -12.72 10.28 -1.45
N ARG A 119 -13.91 9.81 -1.05
CA ARG A 119 -14.94 10.63 -0.40
C ARG A 119 -14.60 10.95 1.04
N PHE A 120 -13.83 10.09 1.71
CA PHE A 120 -13.33 10.31 3.06
C PHE A 120 -11.82 10.47 3.01
N GLN A 121 -11.32 11.52 3.65
CA GLN A 121 -9.90 11.81 3.77
C GLN A 121 -9.51 11.64 5.25
N PRO A 122 -8.85 10.53 5.61
CA PRO A 122 -8.45 10.29 6.98
C PRO A 122 -7.37 11.28 7.39
N GLY A 123 -7.56 11.88 8.57
CA GLY A 123 -6.52 12.69 9.20
C GLY A 123 -5.47 11.79 9.84
N ILE A 124 -4.19 12.07 9.58
CA ILE A 124 -3.07 11.50 10.33
C ILE A 124 -2.47 12.62 11.18
N VAL A 125 -2.17 12.32 12.43
CA VAL A 125 -1.42 13.21 13.33
C VAL A 125 -0.08 12.56 13.64
N ILE A 126 1.00 13.23 13.26
CA ILE A 126 2.37 12.79 13.50
C ILE A 126 2.85 13.41 14.80
N LYS A 127 3.13 12.57 15.80
CA LYS A 127 3.68 13.03 17.07
C LYS A 127 5.17 13.39 16.93
N THR A 128 5.65 14.19 17.86
CA THR A 128 7.07 14.55 17.97
C THR A 128 7.82 13.60 18.89
N GLY A 129 9.04 13.26 18.52
CA GLY A 129 10.01 12.54 19.34
C GLY A 129 11.31 13.32 19.47
N ILE A 130 12.15 12.87 20.40
CA ILE A 130 13.49 13.42 20.64
C ILE A 130 14.60 12.67 19.90
N LEU A 131 14.29 11.47 19.39
CA LEU A 131 15.24 10.63 18.66
C LEU A 131 15.16 10.94 17.18
N ALA A 132 16.25 11.48 16.64
CA ALA A 132 16.40 11.66 15.20
C ALA A 132 16.45 10.29 14.50
N TRP A 133 15.61 10.12 13.49
CA TRP A 133 15.72 9.04 12.52
C TRP A 133 15.65 9.64 11.12
N LYS A 134 15.97 8.85 10.10
CA LYS A 134 16.10 9.30 8.71
C LYS A 134 14.73 9.55 8.07
N ASP A 135 14.04 10.60 8.53
CA ASP A 135 12.74 11.02 8.00
C ASP A 135 12.87 11.75 6.65
N GLU A 136 14.08 12.05 6.17
CA GLU A 136 14.30 12.63 4.83
C GLU A 136 13.75 11.73 3.72
N SER A 137 13.86 10.40 3.88
CA SER A 137 13.33 9.45 2.91
C SER A 137 11.81 9.54 2.83
N LEU A 138 11.14 9.63 3.99
CA LEU A 138 9.69 9.80 4.05
C LEU A 138 9.26 11.14 3.43
N MET A 139 9.99 12.22 3.76
CA MET A 139 9.77 13.56 3.19
C MET A 139 9.93 13.57 1.66
N SER A 140 11.00 12.95 1.13
CA SER A 140 11.22 12.86 -0.31
C SER A 140 10.11 12.06 -0.98
N TYR A 141 9.75 10.93 -0.39
CA TYR A 141 8.71 10.06 -0.91
C TYR A 141 7.35 10.78 -1.02
N VAL A 142 6.90 11.48 0.02
CA VAL A 142 5.61 12.19 -0.05
C VAL A 142 5.62 13.31 -1.09
N LYS A 143 6.74 14.02 -1.25
CA LYS A 143 6.92 15.05 -2.29
C LYS A 143 6.91 14.48 -3.70
N ASP A 144 7.60 13.36 -3.91
CA ASP A 144 7.65 12.71 -5.22
C ASP A 144 6.29 12.11 -5.58
N MET A 145 5.58 11.53 -4.60
CA MET A 145 4.21 11.09 -4.75
C MET A 145 3.27 12.24 -5.14
N GLN A 146 3.32 13.39 -4.45
CA GLN A 146 2.53 14.57 -4.83
C GLN A 146 2.80 14.98 -6.27
N ARG A 147 4.08 15.21 -6.63
CA ARG A 147 4.47 15.64 -7.98
C ARG A 147 4.01 14.67 -9.07
N HIS A 148 4.10 13.37 -8.79
CA HIS A 148 3.65 12.34 -9.71
C HIS A 148 2.13 12.41 -9.87
N LEU A 149 1.38 12.32 -8.77
CA LEU A 149 -0.07 12.29 -8.78
C LEU A 149 -0.71 13.62 -9.20
N GLU A 150 -0.03 14.76 -9.10
CA GLU A 150 -0.48 16.03 -9.67
C GLU A 150 -0.43 16.04 -11.20
N ARG A 151 0.45 15.23 -11.79
CA ARG A 151 0.70 15.19 -13.24
C ARG A 151 0.07 13.98 -13.94
N SER A 152 -0.37 12.98 -13.20
CA SER A 152 -1.01 11.77 -13.71
C SER A 152 -2.44 11.65 -13.21
N THR A 153 -3.32 11.00 -13.96
CA THR A 153 -4.62 10.50 -13.47
C THR A 153 -4.52 9.01 -13.20
N PHE A 154 -5.43 8.48 -12.39
CA PHE A 154 -5.65 7.04 -12.34
C PHE A 154 -6.74 6.70 -13.35
N ASP A 155 -6.38 5.96 -14.39
CA ASP A 155 -7.31 5.65 -15.49
C ASP A 155 -8.37 4.65 -15.02
N ASN A 156 -7.99 3.70 -14.17
CA ASN A 156 -8.88 2.69 -13.61
C ASN A 156 -8.55 2.37 -12.15
N LEU A 157 -9.40 1.55 -11.54
CA LEU A 157 -9.23 1.15 -10.14
C LEU A 157 -7.95 0.33 -9.93
N LEU A 158 -7.55 -0.50 -10.91
CA LEU A 158 -6.32 -1.26 -10.84
C LEU A 158 -5.09 -0.38 -10.67
N GLU A 159 -5.01 0.73 -11.38
CA GLU A 159 -3.89 1.67 -11.26
C GLU A 159 -3.84 2.27 -9.85
N ALA A 160 -4.97 2.72 -9.32
CA ALA A 160 -5.07 3.29 -7.98
C ALA A 160 -4.66 2.30 -6.88
N VAL A 161 -5.11 1.04 -6.99
CA VAL A 161 -4.77 -0.01 -6.02
C VAL A 161 -3.30 -0.43 -6.15
N THR A 162 -2.81 -0.60 -7.38
CA THR A 162 -1.39 -0.90 -7.64
C THR A 162 -0.49 0.19 -7.08
N TYR A 163 -0.91 1.46 -7.21
CA TYR A 163 -0.20 2.58 -6.62
C TYR A 163 -0.16 2.47 -5.09
N PHE A 164 -1.30 2.16 -4.45
CA PHE A 164 -1.37 1.91 -3.00
C PHE A 164 -0.45 0.77 -2.54
N GLU A 165 -0.45 -0.38 -3.23
CA GLU A 165 0.39 -1.53 -2.87
C GLU A 165 1.89 -1.19 -2.98
N LYS A 166 2.30 -0.51 -4.07
CA LYS A 166 3.66 -0.01 -4.24
C LYS A 166 4.04 0.97 -3.14
N SER A 167 3.13 1.89 -2.81
CA SER A 167 3.30 2.88 -1.75
C SER A 167 3.54 2.21 -0.40
N GLY A 168 2.73 1.21 -0.05
CA GLY A 168 2.89 0.42 1.18
C GLY A 168 4.25 -0.28 1.26
N LEU A 169 4.71 -0.89 0.17
CA LEU A 169 6.02 -1.55 0.11
C LEU A 169 7.17 -0.55 0.28
N LEU A 170 7.11 0.60 -0.38
CA LEU A 170 8.13 1.64 -0.26
C LEU A 170 8.20 2.20 1.17
N LEU A 171 7.04 2.49 1.78
CA LEU A 171 6.93 2.92 3.18
C LEU A 171 7.56 1.89 4.13
N GLN A 172 7.30 0.60 3.90
CA GLN A 172 7.95 -0.48 4.67
C GLN A 172 9.47 -0.47 4.53
N LEU A 173 10.00 -0.28 3.32
CA LEU A 173 11.45 -0.24 3.09
C LEU A 173 12.12 0.99 3.72
N MET A 174 11.44 2.14 3.72
CA MET A 174 11.95 3.38 4.31
C MET A 174 11.90 3.39 5.83
N ILE A 175 10.87 2.76 6.42
CA ILE A 175 10.59 2.71 7.85
C ILE A 175 10.90 1.30 8.38
N GLN A 176 11.86 0.58 7.78
CA GLN A 176 12.37 -0.60 8.46
C GLN A 176 13.07 -0.15 9.74
N PRO A 177 12.81 -0.81 10.88
CA PRO A 177 13.69 -0.69 12.02
C PRO A 177 15.04 -1.26 11.57
N SER A 178 15.91 -0.40 11.05
CA SER A 178 17.30 -0.71 10.84
C SER A 178 17.80 -1.15 12.20
N SER A 179 17.90 -2.47 12.39
CA SER A 179 18.36 -3.18 13.59
C SER A 179 18.90 -2.20 14.61
N ILE A 180 18.01 -1.71 15.49
CA ILE A 180 18.43 -0.89 16.63
C ILE A 180 19.45 -1.77 17.31
N LYS A 181 20.74 -1.45 17.16
CA LYS A 181 21.78 -2.11 17.94
C LYS A 181 21.34 -1.88 19.37
N LYS A 182 20.86 -2.94 20.03
CA LYS A 182 20.63 -2.91 21.47
C LYS A 182 21.88 -2.28 22.06
N PRO A 183 21.79 -1.26 22.93
CA PRO A 183 22.95 -0.84 23.68
C PRO A 183 23.52 -2.11 24.31
N ALA A 184 24.80 -2.37 24.05
CA ALA A 184 25.49 -3.47 24.70
C ALA A 184 25.28 -3.25 26.20
N ASN A 185 24.60 -4.19 26.85
CA ASN A 185 24.59 -4.28 28.30
C ASN A 185 26.04 -4.49 28.72
N ASN A 186 26.75 -3.39 28.96
CA ASN A 186 27.96 -3.40 29.76
C ASN A 186 27.53 -3.63 31.21
N TYR A 187 27.21 -4.88 31.52
CA TYR A 187 27.48 -5.36 32.87
C TYR A 187 28.99 -5.50 32.96
N ILE A 188 29.62 -4.48 33.54
CA ILE A 188 30.90 -4.65 34.22
C ILE A 188 30.54 -4.82 35.70
N ILE A 189 30.66 -6.09 36.12
CA ILE A 189 30.85 -6.66 37.48
C ILE A 189 30.06 -6.00 38.62
#